data_AF-A0A183G9B6-F1
#
_entry.id   AF-A0A183G9B6-F1
#
_cell.length_a   1.000
_cell.length_b   1.000
_cell.length_c   1.000
_cell.angle_alpha   90.00
_cell.angle_beta   90.00
_cell.angle_gamma   90.00
#
_symmetry.space_group_name_H-M   'P 1'
#
loop_
_entity.id
_entity.type
_entity.pdbx_description
1 polymer ?
#
loop_
_entity_poly.entity_id
_entity_poly.type
_entity_poly.pdbx_seq_one_letter_code
_entity_poly.pdbx_strand_id
1 'polypeptide(L)'
;MMEGKMPDDWRGSIIVLIFKQEGNASKCSNYCGIKLISHTMKVYERLVDSKLREMVTISQKQWCSMPERSTTDAYHEKRKPCYLAFQDLEKAYDRLPRAVL
;
A
#
# COMPACT_ATOMS: atom_id res chain seq x y z
N MET A 1 -2.83 4.00 -31.52
CA MET A 1 -3.01 3.32 -30.23
C MET A 1 -4.20 2.39 -30.40
N MET A 2 -4.06 1.08 -30.18
CA MET A 2 -5.23 0.21 -30.14
C MET A 2 -5.98 0.47 -28.82
N GLU A 3 -7.26 0.82 -28.91
CA GLU A 3 -8.10 1.10 -27.75
C GLU A 3 -8.12 -0.07 -26.75
N GLY A 4 -7.97 0.24 -25.45
CA GLY A 4 -8.21 -0.69 -24.35
C GLY A 4 -7.09 -1.68 -23.99
N LYS A 5 -5.98 -1.76 -24.74
CA LYS A 5 -4.85 -2.64 -24.37
C LYS A 5 -3.81 -1.91 -23.53
N MET A 6 -3.51 -2.46 -22.35
CA MET A 6 -2.39 -1.99 -21.54
C MET A 6 -1.06 -2.26 -22.28
N PRO A 7 -0.18 -1.25 -22.43
CA PRO A 7 1.11 -1.42 -23.07
C PRO A 7 1.97 -2.48 -22.39
N ASP A 8 2.72 -3.25 -23.16
CA ASP A 8 3.55 -4.33 -22.61
C ASP A 8 4.66 -3.80 -21.69
N ASP A 9 5.19 -2.61 -21.97
CA ASP A 9 6.17 -1.93 -21.11
C ASP A 9 5.65 -1.63 -19.70
N TRP A 10 4.33 -1.59 -19.50
CA TRP A 10 3.72 -1.34 -18.19
C TRP A 10 3.50 -2.63 -17.39
N ARG A 11 3.65 -3.79 -18.03
CA ARG A 11 3.47 -5.10 -17.38
C ARG A 11 4.68 -5.51 -16.53
N GLY A 12 5.86 -4.96 -16.86
CA GLY A 12 7.11 -5.26 -16.18
C GLY A 12 7.26 -4.55 -14.83
N SER A 13 7.97 -5.19 -13.92
CA SER A 13 8.41 -4.56 -12.67
C SER A 13 9.70 -5.21 -12.15
N ILE A 14 10.51 -4.45 -11.42
CA ILE A 14 11.72 -4.93 -10.77
C ILE A 14 11.49 -4.91 -9.26
N ILE A 15 11.81 -5.99 -8.56
CA ILE A 15 11.76 -6.03 -7.09
C ILE A 15 13.15 -5.69 -6.55
N VAL A 16 13.22 -4.64 -5.75
CA VAL A 16 14.44 -4.23 -5.04
C VAL A 16 14.29 -4.54 -3.56
N LEU A 17 15.26 -5.25 -2.98
CA LEU A 17 15.27 -5.56 -1.55
C LEU A 17 15.93 -4.42 -0.78
N ILE A 18 15.20 -3.81 0.16
CA ILE A 18 15.71 -2.78 1.05
C ILE A 18 15.85 -3.35 2.46
N PHE A 19 17.04 -3.27 3.03
CA PHE A 19 17.27 -3.68 4.41
C PHE A 19 16.51 -2.75 5.37
N LYS A 20 15.71 -3.32 6.28
CA LYS A 20 14.89 -2.57 7.24
C LYS A 20 15.70 -1.82 8.32
N GLN A 21 17.04 -1.91 8.27
CA GLN A 21 17.96 -1.33 9.25
C GLN A 21 17.76 -1.88 10.67
N GLU A 22 17.20 -3.08 10.77
CA GLU A 22 16.93 -3.77 12.03
C GLU A 22 17.31 -5.26 11.94
N GLY A 23 17.95 -5.79 12.99
CA GLY A 23 18.37 -7.18 13.07
C GLY A 23 19.62 -7.53 12.25
N ASN A 24 19.82 -8.83 11.99
CA ASN A 24 20.97 -9.33 11.24
C ASN A 24 20.73 -9.26 9.73
N ALA A 25 21.64 -8.62 8.98
CA ALA A 25 21.57 -8.51 7.52
C ALA A 25 21.65 -9.86 6.78
N SER A 26 22.08 -10.96 7.44
CA SER A 26 22.05 -12.29 6.81
C SER A 26 20.65 -12.91 6.72
N LYS A 27 19.66 -12.39 7.45
CA LYS A 27 18.30 -12.94 7.46
C LYS A 27 17.43 -12.26 6.39
N CYS A 28 16.90 -13.06 5.46
CA CYS A 28 16.02 -12.58 4.38
C CYS A 28 14.77 -11.81 4.90
N SER A 29 14.22 -12.20 6.05
CA SER A 29 13.05 -11.53 6.68
C SER A 29 13.28 -10.05 7.03
N ASN A 30 14.54 -9.63 7.14
CA ASN A 30 14.92 -8.27 7.50
C ASN A 30 15.00 -7.34 6.28
N TYR A 31 14.66 -7.85 5.10
CA TYR A 31 14.52 -7.05 3.88
C TYR A 31 13.04 -6.82 3.57
N CYS A 32 12.75 -5.62 3.06
CA CYS A 32 11.47 -5.26 2.49
C CYS A 32 11.61 -5.23 0.96
N GLY A 33 10.82 -6.03 0.25
CA GLY A 33 10.78 -5.98 -1.21
C GLY A 33 9.95 -4.79 -1.67
N ILE A 34 10.54 -3.87 -2.42
CA ILE A 34 9.84 -2.77 -3.09
C ILE A 34 9.73 -3.07 -4.57
N LYS A 35 8.50 -3.08 -5.09
CA LYS A 35 8.21 -3.24 -6.51
C LYS A 35 8.36 -1.90 -7.23
N LEU A 36 9.34 -1.80 -8.11
CA LEU A 36 9.53 -0.66 -9.00
C LEU A 36 8.86 -0.94 -10.34
N ILE A 37 7.96 -0.03 -10.71
CA ILE A 37 7.22 -0.02 -11.98
C ILE A 37 7.65 1.18 -12.83
N SER A 38 7.32 1.15 -14.13
CA SER A 38 7.64 2.24 -15.05
C SER A 38 7.03 3.58 -14.61
N HIS A 39 7.67 4.69 -14.97
CA HIS A 39 7.18 6.03 -14.62
C HIS A 39 5.75 6.26 -15.12
N THR A 40 5.46 5.82 -16.33
CA THR A 40 4.13 5.95 -16.94
C THR A 40 3.08 5.15 -16.17
N MET A 41 3.41 3.94 -15.71
CA MET A 41 2.52 3.15 -14.86
C MET A 41 2.25 3.85 -13.51
N LYS A 42 3.24 4.48 -12.89
CA LYS A 42 3.03 5.25 -11.64
C LYS A 42 2.05 6.41 -11.83
N VAL A 43 2.13 7.11 -12.96
CA VAL A 43 1.18 8.19 -13.29
C VAL A 43 -0.22 7.62 -13.49
N TYR A 44 -0.33 6.50 -14.20
CA TYR A 44 -1.59 5.81 -14.40
C TYR A 44 -2.22 5.34 -13.07
N GLU A 45 -1.45 4.72 -12.18
CA GLU A 45 -1.92 4.30 -10.84
C GLU A 45 -2.48 5.48 -10.03
N ARG A 46 -1.81 6.65 -10.07
CA ARG A 46 -2.32 7.87 -9.41
C ARG A 46 -3.64 8.36 -10.00
N LEU A 47 -3.81 8.25 -11.31
CA LEU A 47 -5.06 8.62 -11.97
C LEU A 47 -6.21 7.68 -11.55
N VAL A 48 -5.93 6.37 -11.48
CA VAL A 48 -6.90 5.37 -11.02
C VAL A 48 -7.26 5.58 -9.55
N ASP A 49 -6.27 5.80 -8.68
CA ASP A 49 -6.48 6.08 -7.24
C ASP A 49 -7.36 7.33 -7.05
N SER A 50 -7.08 8.42 -7.77
CA SER A 50 -7.89 9.64 -7.71
C SER A 50 -9.36 9.37 -8.04
N LYS A 51 -9.62 8.63 -9.12
CA LYS A 51 -11.00 8.28 -9.52
C LYS A 51 -11.66 7.36 -8.51
N LEU A 52 -10.94 6.37 -7.97
CA LEU A 52 -11.48 5.46 -6.95
C LEU A 52 -11.88 6.22 -5.67
N ARG A 53 -11.10 7.22 -5.27
CA ARG A 53 -11.41 8.04 -4.09
C ARG A 53 -12.68 8.87 -4.25
N GLU A 54 -13.06 9.23 -5.48
CA GLU A 54 -14.34 9.89 -5.76
C GLU A 54 -15.53 8.92 -5.64
N MET A 55 -15.31 7.63 -5.87
CA MET A 55 -16.36 6.61 -5.91
C MET A 55 -16.54 5.84 -4.60
N VAL A 56 -15.48 5.72 -3.79
CA VAL A 56 -15.45 4.89 -2.58
C VAL A 56 -15.46 5.76 -1.33
N THR A 57 -16.42 5.51 -0.44
CA THR A 57 -16.41 6.12 0.89
C THR A 57 -15.48 5.34 1.81
N ILE A 58 -14.40 5.99 2.27
CA ILE A 58 -13.44 5.41 3.21
C ILE A 58 -13.85 5.79 4.65
N SER A 59 -13.75 4.83 5.57
CA SER A 59 -14.08 5.04 6.98
C SER A 59 -13.20 6.12 7.60
N GLN A 60 -13.80 6.99 8.42
CA GLN A 60 -13.10 8.00 9.22
C GLN A 60 -12.09 7.38 10.21
N LYS A 61 -12.15 6.08 10.47
CA LYS A 61 -11.18 5.35 11.31
C LYS A 61 -9.93 4.90 10.54
N GLN A 62 -9.88 5.07 9.22
CA GLN A 62 -8.70 4.78 8.41
C GLN A 62 -7.73 5.95 8.47
N TRP A 63 -6.50 5.66 8.89
CA TRP A 63 -5.43 6.65 9.05
C TRP A 63 -4.35 6.53 7.97
N CYS A 64 -4.05 5.30 7.55
CA CYS A 64 -3.04 5.05 6.51
C CYS A 64 -3.58 5.44 5.11
N SER A 65 -2.70 6.02 4.28
CA SER A 65 -2.99 6.41 2.89
C SER A 65 -4.13 7.42 2.70
N MET A 66 -4.41 8.20 3.74
CA MET A 66 -5.37 9.31 3.70
C MET A 66 -4.61 10.64 3.68
N PRO A 67 -5.04 11.62 2.86
CA PRO A 67 -4.47 12.97 2.93
C PRO A 67 -4.69 13.56 4.32
N GLU A 68 -3.73 14.37 4.78
CA GLU A 68 -3.81 15.12 6.05
C GLU A 68 -3.95 14.24 7.31
N ARG A 69 -3.56 12.96 7.23
CA ARG A 69 -3.57 12.03 8.36
C ARG A 69 -2.22 11.36 8.54
N SER A 70 -1.68 11.44 9.75
CA SER A 70 -0.46 10.76 10.13
C SER A 70 -0.72 9.68 11.20
N THR A 71 0.25 8.78 11.37
CA THR A 71 0.24 7.78 12.47
C THR A 71 0.21 8.46 13.84
N THR A 72 0.83 9.64 13.96
CA THR A 72 0.84 10.43 15.19
C THR A 72 -0.56 10.89 15.57
N ASP A 73 -1.33 11.39 14.59
CA ASP A 73 -2.72 11.85 14.82
C ASP A 73 -3.62 10.70 15.32
N ALA A 74 -3.46 9.52 14.73
CA ALA A 74 -4.19 8.31 15.12
C ALA A 74 -3.93 7.91 16.59
N TYR A 75 -2.71 8.15 17.09
CA TYR A 75 -2.36 7.89 18.48
C TYR A 75 -2.98 8.93 19.43
N HIS A 76 -2.95 10.21 19.05
CA HIS A 76 -3.50 11.30 19.86
C HIS A 76 -5.03 11.25 19.98
N GLU A 77 -5.75 10.73 18.99
CA GLU A 77 -7.20 10.54 19.07
C GLU A 77 -7.59 9.55 20.18
N LYS A 78 -6.72 8.55 20.46
CA LYS A 78 -6.98 7.46 21.41
C LYS A 78 -6.62 7.79 22.87
N ARG A 79 -6.52 9.07 23.25
CA ARG A 79 -6.17 9.52 24.62
C ARG A 79 -7.27 9.29 25.69
N LYS A 80 -8.14 8.30 25.49
CA LYS A 80 -9.18 7.88 26.44
C LYS A 80 -8.85 6.48 26.95
N PRO A 81 -9.21 6.12 28.19
CA PRO A 81 -9.08 4.74 28.68
C PRO A 81 -9.79 3.77 27.73
N CYS A 82 -9.07 2.81 27.17
CA CYS A 82 -9.56 1.86 26.18
C CYS A 82 -8.88 0.50 26.37
N TYR A 83 -9.59 -0.59 26.08
CA TYR A 83 -8.99 -1.91 25.91
C TYR A 83 -8.46 -2.03 24.47
N LEU A 84 -7.22 -2.52 24.31
CA LEU A 84 -6.59 -2.68 23.01
C LEU A 84 -6.55 -4.16 22.61
N ALA A 85 -6.99 -4.44 21.40
CA ALA A 85 -6.72 -5.69 20.69
C ALA A 85 -5.81 -5.39 19.50
N PHE A 86 -4.72 -6.14 19.35
CA PHE A 86 -3.79 -6.00 18.24
C PHE A 86 -4.12 -7.04 17.18
N GLN A 87 -4.50 -6.57 15.99
CA GLN A 87 -4.78 -7.40 14.84
C GLN A 87 -3.89 -6.94 13.69
N ASP A 88 -3.06 -7.85 13.18
CA ASP A 88 -2.20 -7.60 12.03
C ASP A 88 -2.48 -8.64 10.95
N LEU A 89 -2.56 -8.18 9.70
CA LEU A 89 -2.81 -9.04 8.55
C LEU A 89 -1.49 -9.38 7.86
N GLU A 90 -1.12 -10.65 7.87
CA GLU A 90 0.09 -11.09 7.18
C GLU A 90 -0.08 -10.91 5.65
N LYS A 91 0.76 -10.04 5.06
CA LYS A 91 0.80 -9.76 3.62
C LYS A 91 -0.56 -9.36 3.03
N ALA A 92 -1.18 -8.34 3.62
CA ALA A 92 -2.53 -7.87 3.30
C ALA A 92 -2.82 -7.68 1.81
N TYR A 93 -1.86 -7.16 1.02
CA TYR A 93 -2.04 -6.94 -0.42
C TYR A 93 -1.74 -8.16 -1.29
N ASP A 94 -0.82 -9.03 -0.86
CA ASP A 94 -0.38 -10.18 -1.67
C ASP A 94 -1.36 -11.36 -1.58
N ARG A 95 -2.12 -11.44 -0.48
CA ARG A 95 -3.03 -12.57 -0.19
C ARG A 95 -4.47 -12.34 -0.64
N LEU A 96 -4.78 -11.21 -1.29
CA LEU A 96 -6.14 -10.93 -1.77
C LEU A 96 -6.50 -11.88 -2.93
N PRO A 97 -7.58 -12.68 -2.81
CA PRO A 97 -8.05 -13.49 -3.93
C PRO A 97 -8.50 -12.58 -5.07
N ARG A 98 -7.93 -12.75 -6.26
CA ARG A 98 -8.30 -11.92 -7.43
C ARG A 98 -9.78 -12.07 -7.82
N ALA A 99 -10.44 -13.14 -7.42
CA ALA A 99 -11.86 -13.38 -7.70
C ALA A 99 -12.81 -12.49 -6.87
N VAL A 100 -12.32 -11.81 -5.81
CA VAL A 100 -13.13 -10.91 -4.97
C VAL A 100 -12.84 -9.43 -5.22
N LEU A 101 -11.91 -9.13 -6.14
CA LEU A 101 -11.63 -7.78 -6.64
C LEU A 101 -12.45 -7.54 -7.91
#